data_AF-A0A9P0E5I7-F1
#
_entry.id   AF-A0A9P0E5I7-F1
#
_cell.length_a   1.000
_cell.length_b   1.000
_cell.length_c   1.000
_cell.angle_alpha   90.00
_cell.angle_beta   90.00
_cell.angle_gamma   90.00
#
_symmetry.space_group_name_H-M   'P 1'
#
loop_
_entity.id
_entity.type
_entity.pdbx_description
1 polymer ?
#
loop_
_entity_poly.entity_id
_entity_poly.type
_entity_poly.pdbx_seq_one_letter_code
_entity_poly.pdbx_strand_id
1 'polypeptide(L)'
;MLYIQLLLAAGVLSVHSVLSISFKEATEACTKIHGIDANMEKMDFKDPDFPQQKKCAVACILDKKDVFKDDGSIDIKKDKKLLEEALQDEELREKYLKAVDECDIPVKKNKCETAYEFVKCKETNAGLI
;
A
#
# COMPACT_ATOMS: atom_id res chain seq x y z
N MET A 1 -29.72 -35.02 -28.52
CA MET A 1 -28.69 -33.97 -28.68
C MET A 1 -29.29 -32.59 -28.41
N LEU A 2 -29.70 -32.30 -27.18
CA LEU A 2 -30.18 -30.96 -26.81
C LEU A 2 -30.03 -30.69 -25.30
N TYR A 3 -29.11 -31.41 -24.65
CA TYR A 3 -28.84 -31.31 -23.20
C TYR A 3 -27.39 -30.90 -22.88
N ILE A 4 -26.51 -30.84 -23.88
CA ILE A 4 -25.07 -30.56 -23.67
C ILE A 4 -24.74 -29.06 -23.74
N GLN A 5 -25.64 -28.23 -24.29
CA GLN A 5 -25.39 -26.78 -24.42
C GLN A 5 -25.90 -25.92 -23.25
N LEU A 6 -26.55 -26.52 -22.24
CA LEU A 6 -27.12 -25.78 -21.10
C LEU A 6 -26.31 -25.90 -19.79
N LEU A 7 -25.17 -26.61 -19.81
CA LEU A 7 -24.30 -26.78 -18.63
C LEU A 7 -23.01 -25.95 -18.66
N LEU A 8 -22.85 -25.05 -19.64
CA LEU A 8 -21.68 -24.17 -19.77
C LEU A 8 -21.99 -22.70 -19.44
N ALA A 9 -22.98 -22.44 -18.57
CA ALA A 9 -23.35 -21.08 -18.15
C ALA A 9 -23.27 -20.87 -16.62
N ALA A 10 -22.53 -21.72 -15.89
CA ALA A 10 -22.38 -21.62 -14.44
C ALA A 10 -20.91 -21.71 -13.98
N GLY A 11 -19.97 -21.30 -14.84
CA GLY A 11 -18.55 -21.30 -14.55
C GLY A 11 -17.95 -19.91 -14.72
N VAL A 12 -17.62 -19.29 -13.59
CA VAL A 12 -16.70 -18.14 -13.47
C VAL A 12 -17.27 -16.76 -13.81
N LEU A 13 -18.38 -16.39 -13.17
CA LEU A 13 -18.40 -15.07 -12.53
C LEU A 13 -17.74 -15.24 -11.16
N SER A 14 -16.42 -15.44 -11.14
CA SER A 14 -15.66 -15.21 -9.92
C SER A 14 -15.74 -13.72 -9.65
N VAL A 15 -16.69 -13.35 -8.81
CA VAL A 15 -16.69 -12.19 -7.92
C VAL A 15 -15.28 -11.60 -7.79
N HIS A 16 -14.94 -10.63 -8.66
CA HIS A 16 -13.96 -9.60 -8.34
C HIS A 16 -14.62 -8.47 -7.56
N SER A 17 -15.69 -8.78 -6.80
CA SER A 17 -16.06 -7.98 -5.63
C SER A 17 -15.05 -8.26 -4.53
N VAL A 18 -13.77 -7.97 -4.79
CA VAL A 18 -12.84 -7.67 -3.71
C VAL A 18 -13.32 -6.33 -3.18
N LEU A 19 -14.15 -6.36 -2.14
CA LEU A 19 -14.29 -5.22 -1.25
C LEU A 19 -12.85 -4.82 -0.93
N SER A 20 -12.39 -3.66 -1.41
CA SER A 20 -11.05 -3.18 -1.12
C SER A 20 -10.90 -3.16 0.40
N ILE A 21 -9.99 -3.98 0.94
CA ILE A 21 -9.82 -4.06 2.39
C ILE A 21 -9.46 -2.68 2.94
N SER A 22 -9.90 -2.39 4.16
CA SER A 22 -9.54 -1.16 4.84
C SER A 22 -8.03 -1.10 5.13
N PHE A 23 -7.50 0.11 5.35
CA PHE A 23 -6.10 0.28 5.76
C PHE A 23 -5.77 -0.48 7.05
N LYS A 24 -6.73 -0.51 7.99
CA LYS A 24 -6.62 -1.28 9.23
C LYS A 24 -6.52 -2.78 8.97
N GLU A 25 -7.39 -3.35 8.14
CA GLU A 25 -7.35 -4.77 7.78
C GLU A 25 -6.06 -5.14 7.04
N ALA A 26 -5.57 -4.27 6.15
CA ALA A 26 -4.27 -4.44 5.49
C ALA A 26 -3.12 -4.48 6.51
N THR A 27 -3.11 -3.53 7.46
CA THR A 27 -2.11 -3.45 8.54
C THR A 27 -2.12 -4.70 9.41
N GLU A 28 -3.30 -5.17 9.83
CA GLU A 28 -3.44 -6.40 10.62
C GLU A 28 -2.98 -7.64 9.86
N ALA A 29 -3.29 -7.74 8.56
CA ALA A 29 -2.85 -8.85 7.73
C ALA A 29 -1.33 -8.87 7.58
N CYS A 30 -0.71 -7.71 7.31
CA CYS A 30 0.74 -7.59 7.16
C CYS A 30 1.49 -7.78 8.48
N THR A 31 0.89 -7.38 9.60
CA THR A 31 1.40 -7.70 10.95
C THR A 31 1.52 -9.20 11.16
N LYS A 32 0.47 -9.96 10.80
CA LYS A 32 0.47 -11.43 10.91
C LYS A 32 1.47 -12.10 9.96
N ILE A 33 1.55 -11.64 8.71
CA ILE A 33 2.46 -12.21 7.70
C ILE A 33 3.93 -12.03 8.12
N HIS A 34 4.28 -10.85 8.63
CA HIS A 34 5.66 -10.56 8.97
C HIS A 34 6.00 -10.82 10.43
N GLY A 35 5.04 -11.03 11.33
CA GLY A 35 5.32 -11.25 12.75
C GLY A 35 5.90 -10.01 13.47
N ILE A 36 5.55 -8.81 13.00
CA ILE A 36 5.97 -7.51 13.56
C ILE A 36 4.78 -6.54 13.61
N ASP A 37 4.81 -5.53 14.50
CA ASP A 37 3.83 -4.42 14.45
C ASP A 37 4.02 -3.64 13.14
N ALA A 38 3.07 -3.79 12.21
CA ALA A 38 3.10 -3.12 10.91
C ALA A 38 2.44 -1.73 10.93
N ASN A 39 2.05 -1.21 12.11
CA ASN A 39 1.52 0.14 12.22
C ASN A 39 2.59 1.18 11.82
N MET A 40 2.39 1.80 10.66
CA MET A 40 3.32 2.77 10.07
C MET A 40 3.51 4.02 10.95
N GLU A 41 2.47 4.46 11.67
CA GLU A 41 2.55 5.65 12.56
C GLU A 41 3.51 5.45 13.74
N LYS A 42 3.83 4.19 14.08
CA LYS A 42 4.76 3.84 15.16
C LYS A 42 6.17 3.53 14.66
N MET A 43 6.40 3.57 13.34
CA MET A 43 7.72 3.27 12.78
C MET A 43 8.58 4.53 12.77
N ASP A 44 9.84 4.39 13.16
CA ASP A 44 10.81 5.47 13.07
C ASP A 44 11.49 5.46 11.70
N PHE A 45 10.98 6.23 10.73
CA PHE A 45 11.56 6.34 9.39
C PHE A 45 12.88 7.14 9.35
N LYS A 46 13.31 7.76 10.47
CA LYS A 46 14.63 8.40 10.58
C LYS A 46 15.74 7.40 10.88
N ASP A 47 15.39 6.21 11.36
CA ASP A 47 16.37 5.16 11.69
C ASP A 47 17.27 4.85 10.47
N PRO A 48 18.59 5.11 10.56
CA PRO A 48 19.51 4.79 9.48
C PRO A 48 19.62 3.28 9.23
N ASP A 49 19.32 2.45 10.23
CA ASP A 49 19.38 1.00 10.19
C ASP A 49 17.96 0.37 10.10
N PHE A 50 17.03 1.07 9.45
CA PHE A 50 15.63 0.68 9.36
C PHE A 50 15.47 -0.80 8.93
N PRO A 51 14.89 -1.67 9.79
CA PRO A 51 14.90 -3.11 9.57
C PRO A 51 14.24 -3.56 8.27
N GLN A 52 14.88 -4.50 7.56
CA GLN A 52 14.35 -5.05 6.29
C GLN A 52 12.92 -5.57 6.41
N GLN A 53 12.61 -6.23 7.53
CA GLN A 53 11.29 -6.79 7.79
C GLN A 53 10.21 -5.70 7.90
N LYS A 54 10.53 -4.54 8.50
CA LYS A 54 9.63 -3.38 8.54
C LYS A 54 9.42 -2.79 7.14
N LYS A 55 10.48 -2.67 6.32
CA LYS A 55 10.35 -2.24 4.92
C LYS A 55 9.36 -3.12 4.14
N CYS A 56 9.47 -4.44 4.33
CA CYS A 56 8.57 -5.37 3.66
C CYS A 56 7.15 -5.35 4.23
N ALA A 57 6.95 -5.09 5.53
CA ALA A 57 5.61 -4.88 6.07
C ALA A 57 4.94 -3.62 5.48
N VAL A 58 5.68 -2.53 5.28
CA VAL A 58 5.17 -1.34 4.57
C VAL A 58 4.78 -1.69 3.14
N ALA A 59 5.65 -2.40 2.40
CA ALA A 59 5.33 -2.84 1.05
C ALA A 59 4.09 -3.75 0.99
N CYS A 60 3.93 -4.64 1.97
CA CYS A 60 2.75 -5.50 2.06
C CYS A 60 1.45 -4.68 2.17
N ILE A 61 1.43 -3.60 2.97
CA ILE A 61 0.25 -2.74 3.12
C ILE A 61 -0.07 -2.05 1.80
N LEU A 62 0.94 -1.47 1.15
CA LEU A 62 0.77 -0.80 -0.14
C LEU A 62 0.32 -1.76 -1.25
N ASP A 63 0.85 -2.98 -1.27
CA ASP A 63 0.46 -4.02 -2.24
C ASP A 63 -0.99 -4.48 -2.04
N LYS A 64 -1.42 -4.67 -0.79
CA LYS A 64 -2.82 -5.00 -0.47
C LYS A 64 -3.83 -3.88 -0.79
N LYS A 65 -3.34 -2.66 -0.92
CA LYS A 65 -4.12 -1.49 -1.33
C LYS A 65 -3.90 -1.14 -2.81
N ASP A 66 -3.31 -2.06 -3.56
CA ASP A 66 -3.03 -1.98 -5.00
C ASP A 66 -2.22 -0.74 -5.41
N VAL A 67 -1.43 -0.18 -4.50
CA VAL A 67 -0.62 1.03 -4.73
C VAL A 67 0.58 0.76 -5.65
N PHE A 68 1.03 -0.49 -5.77
CA PHE A 68 2.05 -0.84 -6.75
C PHE A 68 1.46 -1.00 -8.14
N LYS A 69 2.18 -0.49 -9.15
CA LYS A 69 2.00 -0.89 -10.55
C LYS A 69 2.71 -2.22 -10.81
N ASP A 70 2.46 -2.81 -11.96
CA ASP A 70 3.03 -4.10 -12.38
C ASP A 70 4.57 -4.08 -12.46
N ASP A 71 5.16 -2.93 -12.79
CA ASP A 71 6.62 -2.73 -12.83
C ASP A 71 7.25 -2.51 -11.44
N GLY A 72 6.44 -2.52 -10.38
CA GLY A 72 6.88 -2.26 -9.01
C GLY A 72 7.03 -0.79 -8.65
N SER A 73 6.72 0.14 -9.56
CA SER A 73 6.63 1.58 -9.24
C SER A 73 5.35 1.90 -8.45
N ILE A 74 5.33 3.06 -7.81
CA ILE A 74 4.16 3.55 -7.07
C ILE A 74 3.14 4.16 -8.02
N ASP A 75 1.87 3.78 -7.86
CA ASP A 75 0.71 4.47 -8.41
C ASP A 75 0.33 5.62 -7.48
N ILE A 76 0.83 6.80 -7.83
CA ILE A 76 0.61 8.06 -7.10
C ILE A 76 -0.87 8.37 -6.90
N LYS A 77 -1.74 8.05 -7.87
CA LYS A 77 -3.18 8.33 -7.74
C LYS A 77 -3.81 7.44 -6.68
N LYS A 78 -3.42 6.17 -6.65
CA LYS A 78 -3.92 5.23 -5.63
C LYS A 78 -3.36 5.52 -4.25
N ASP A 79 -2.09 5.93 -4.14
CA ASP A 79 -1.52 6.34 -2.85
C ASP A 79 -2.22 7.58 -2.28
N LYS A 80 -2.54 8.58 -3.10
CA LYS A 80 -3.33 9.74 -2.65
C LYS A 80 -4.71 9.35 -2.14
N LYS A 81 -5.41 8.48 -2.87
CA LYS A 81 -6.70 7.94 -2.43
C LYS A 81 -6.56 7.17 -1.11
N LEU A 82 -5.47 6.42 -0.94
CA LEU A 82 -5.18 5.72 0.31
C LEU A 82 -5.02 6.68 1.48
N LEU A 83 -4.34 7.81 1.28
CA LEU A 83 -4.18 8.85 2.31
C LEU A 83 -5.52 9.49 2.68
N GLU A 84 -6.39 9.72 1.70
CA GLU A 84 -7.76 10.19 1.93
C GLU A 84 -8.59 9.21 2.77
N GLU A 85 -8.40 7.91 2.55
CA GLU A 85 -9.06 6.86 3.34
C GLU A 85 -8.47 6.69 4.75
N ALA A 86 -7.15 6.86 4.90
CA ALA A 86 -6.43 6.55 6.14
C ALA A 86 -6.37 7.72 7.12
N LEU A 87 -6.31 8.97 6.64
CA LEU A 87 -6.07 10.16 7.47
C LEU A 87 -7.35 10.96 7.68
N GLN A 88 -7.88 10.92 8.90
CA GLN A 88 -9.03 11.71 9.31
C GLN A 88 -8.69 13.18 9.53
N ASP A 89 -7.48 13.47 10.01
CA ASP A 89 -6.98 14.82 10.20
C ASP A 89 -6.74 15.51 8.84
N GLU A 90 -7.44 16.62 8.60
CA GLU A 90 -7.42 17.30 7.30
C GLU A 90 -6.09 17.98 7.00
N GLU A 91 -5.48 18.63 8.00
CA GLU A 91 -4.22 19.35 7.83
C GLU A 91 -3.09 18.35 7.54
N LEU A 92 -3.05 17.25 8.29
CA LEU A 92 -2.09 16.18 8.07
C LEU A 92 -2.28 15.53 6.70
N ARG A 93 -3.53 15.26 6.31
CA ARG A 93 -3.87 14.71 5.00
C ARG A 93 -3.39 15.62 3.88
N GLU A 94 -3.62 16.93 3.96
CA GLU A 94 -3.15 17.91 2.96
C GLU A 94 -1.63 17.94 2.85
N LYS A 95 -0.90 17.90 3.98
CA LYS A 95 0.57 17.81 3.98
C LYS A 95 1.06 16.59 3.22
N TYR A 96 0.47 15.42 3.50
CA TYR A 96 0.81 14.18 2.81
C TYR A 96 0.47 14.20 1.32
N LEU A 97 -0.71 14.71 0.96
CA LEU A 97 -1.13 14.80 -0.45
C LEU A 97 -0.18 15.67 -1.27
N LYS A 98 0.32 16.76 -0.69
CA LYS A 98 1.36 17.60 -1.31
C LYS A 98 2.72 16.89 -1.36
N ALA A 99 3.12 16.26 -0.25
CA ALA A 99 4.39 15.53 -0.16
C ALA A 99 4.52 14.43 -1.22
N VAL A 100 3.42 13.73 -1.52
CA VAL A 100 3.36 12.72 -2.58
C VAL A 100 3.74 13.29 -3.95
N ASP A 101 3.29 14.50 -4.29
CA ASP A 101 3.62 15.13 -5.58
C ASP A 101 5.11 15.46 -5.73
N GLU A 102 5.80 15.63 -4.60
CA GLU A 102 7.22 15.94 -4.53
C GLU A 102 8.10 14.67 -4.47
N CYS A 103 7.50 13.48 -4.37
CA CYS A 103 8.20 12.21 -4.23
C CYS A 103 8.21 11.38 -5.53
N ASP A 104 9.24 11.59 -6.35
CA ASP A 104 9.54 10.73 -7.51
C ASP A 104 10.60 9.69 -7.17
N ILE A 105 10.16 8.54 -6.64
CA ILE A 105 11.05 7.46 -6.25
C ILE A 105 11.14 6.42 -7.38
N PRO A 106 12.31 6.22 -8.01
CA PRO A 106 12.49 5.16 -8.99
C PRO A 106 12.39 3.79 -8.32
N VAL A 107 11.96 2.79 -9.08
CA VAL A 107 11.94 1.38 -8.64
C VAL A 107 13.31 1.01 -8.10
N LYS A 108 13.35 0.54 -6.85
CA LYS A 108 14.57 0.11 -6.17
C LYS A 108 14.78 -1.39 -6.39
N LYS A 109 15.72 -1.98 -5.65
CA LYS A 109 16.07 -3.42 -5.74
C LYS A 109 14.86 -4.35 -5.66
N ASN A 110 13.83 -4.00 -4.89
CA ASN A 110 12.56 -4.72 -4.78
C ASN A 110 11.45 -3.79 -4.26
N LYS A 111 10.22 -4.32 -4.14
CA LYS A 111 9.07 -3.58 -3.59
C LYS A 111 9.27 -3.11 -2.14
N CYS A 112 9.99 -3.86 -1.30
CA CYS A 112 10.27 -3.44 0.08
C CYS A 112 11.12 -2.16 0.12
N GLU A 113 12.21 -2.11 -0.65
CA GLU A 113 13.06 -0.91 -0.75
C GLU A 113 12.30 0.25 -1.39
N THR A 114 11.49 -0.03 -2.43
CA THR A 114 10.72 1.01 -3.12
C THR A 114 9.67 1.63 -2.18
N ALA A 115 8.93 0.81 -1.43
CA ALA A 115 7.96 1.28 -0.43
C ALA A 115 8.62 2.10 0.67
N TYR A 116 9.75 1.63 1.22
CA TYR A 116 10.47 2.34 2.28
C TYR A 116 10.93 3.72 1.83
N GLU A 117 11.61 3.80 0.67
CA GLU A 117 12.12 5.07 0.14
C GLU A 117 10.97 6.04 -0.18
N PHE A 118 9.86 5.53 -0.71
CA PHE A 118 8.68 6.35 -0.99
C PHE A 118 8.01 6.88 0.27
N VAL A 119 7.75 6.02 1.27
CA VAL A 119 7.14 6.47 2.53
C VAL A 119 8.06 7.43 3.28
N LYS A 120 9.36 7.14 3.34
CA LYS A 120 10.34 8.05 3.94
C LYS A 120 10.33 9.42 3.27
N CYS A 121 10.28 9.47 1.94
CA CYS A 121 10.14 10.73 1.22
C CYS A 121 8.87 11.49 1.61
N LYS A 122 7.72 10.79 1.70
CA LYS A 122 6.45 11.41 2.10
C LYS A 122 6.53 11.99 3.51
N GLU A 123 7.05 11.24 4.47
CA GLU A 123 7.24 11.66 5.86
C GLU A 123 8.14 12.92 5.93
N THR A 124 9.23 12.94 5.16
CA THR A 124 10.15 14.10 5.09
C THR A 124 9.47 15.33 4.50
N ASN A 125 8.81 15.19 3.35
CA ASN A 125 8.18 16.32 2.67
C ASN A 125 6.90 16.79 3.39
N ALA A 126 6.25 15.93 4.18
CA ALA A 126 5.16 16.30 5.08
C ALA A 126 5.65 16.99 6.37
N GLY A 127 6.97 17.06 6.60
CA GLY A 127 7.57 17.71 7.76
C GLY A 127 7.42 16.90 9.07
N LEU A 128 7.23 15.59 8.96
CA LEU A 128 7.09 14.69 10.11
C LEU A 128 8.43 14.08 10.54
N ILE A 129 9.37 13.99 9.60
CA ILE A 129 10.74 13.58 9.89
C ILE A 129 11.79 14.56 9.39
#